data_AF-A0A920MQ65-F1
#
_entry.id   AF-A0A920MQ65-F1
#
_cell.length_a   1.000
_cell.length_b   1.000
_cell.length_c   1.000
_cell.angle_alpha   90.00
_cell.angle_beta   90.00
_cell.angle_gamma   90.00
#
_symmetry.space_group_name_H-M   'P 1'
#
loop_
_entity.id
_entity.type
_entity.pdbx_description
1 polymer ?
#
loop_
_entity_poly.entity_id
_entity_poly.type
_entity_poly.pdbx_seq_one_letter_code
_entity_poly.pdbx_strand_id
1 'polypeptide(L)'
;MIFLLITIYWVIYFYWANNNNIQRYNVESLASKLGSNIFSDKHDTVLNALQLETSADQNESRILAQTYIKNVKEKLNSIDLNISFNNDESTRLKILLLATWVFAILIFFLSYDLSANSFYRWTNPTKHFPAPKPFSLMSMSGDIHIIGGDNTEINIQATPSFPDTVHLYLTPNQVSTKKRDSLKLKFSATPIDDGTYHFKLPELYQDYSYQAFVKANHFWEAWESVATKPFTIFVTDRPIFESFSLTIIPPKYSKLEKVQQEGNIALIEGLKGSIIQIDLTSNRMLKNAYVEINGERSKMASNYNQASGYFKLMDEGQFTVNLVDKRGITNRDPIPYKLQIIPDHYPTLSILKPSPITELGNDQSVPIHLEVSDDYGFTDLQLAYEVQRPAYLQADPYVAMFNINDLILIRWIKQ
;
A
#
# COMPACT_ATOMS: atom_id res chain seq x y z
N MET A 1 49.76 18.33 -2.86
CA MET A 1 50.77 17.95 -3.87
C MET A 1 51.21 19.13 -4.74
N ILE A 2 50.29 19.83 -5.40
CA ILE A 2 50.61 20.97 -6.29
C ILE A 2 51.33 22.12 -5.58
N PHE A 3 50.85 22.52 -4.39
CA PHE A 3 51.51 23.57 -3.60
C PHE A 3 52.96 23.21 -3.25
N LEU A 4 53.20 21.95 -2.87
CA LEU A 4 54.55 21.45 -2.57
C LEU A 4 55.46 21.52 -3.81
N LEU A 5 54.96 21.12 -4.97
CA LEU A 5 55.70 21.21 -6.24
C LEU A 5 56.03 22.66 -6.62
N ILE A 6 55.09 23.59 -6.42
CA ILE A 6 55.32 25.03 -6.67
C ILE A 6 56.38 25.58 -5.71
N THR A 7 56.31 25.23 -4.43
CA THR A 7 57.32 25.67 -3.45
C THR A 7 58.70 25.09 -3.78
N ILE A 8 58.79 23.82 -4.16
CA ILE A 8 60.04 23.18 -4.56
C ILE A 8 60.59 23.85 -5.82
N TYR A 9 59.75 24.14 -6.81
CA TYR A 9 60.15 24.85 -8.02
C TYR A 9 60.75 26.23 -7.68
N TRP A 10 60.08 27.03 -6.83
CA TRP A 10 60.59 28.33 -6.43
C TRP A 10 61.89 28.25 -5.63
N VAL A 11 62.04 27.24 -4.76
CA VAL A 11 63.28 27.00 -4.01
C VAL A 11 64.42 26.61 -4.94
N ILE A 12 64.19 25.72 -5.90
CA ILE A 12 65.20 25.34 -6.91
C ILE A 12 65.56 26.54 -7.77
N TYR A 13 64.56 27.32 -8.22
CA TYR A 13 64.77 28.52 -9.01
C TYR A 13 65.60 29.56 -8.24
N PHE A 14 65.30 29.77 -6.96
CA PHE A 14 66.06 30.66 -6.09
C PHE A 14 67.49 30.16 -5.87
N TYR A 15 67.68 28.86 -5.62
CA TYR A 15 69.00 28.25 -5.48
C TYR A 15 69.83 28.41 -6.76
N TRP A 16 69.24 28.18 -7.93
CA TRP A 16 69.89 28.36 -9.23
C TRP A 16 70.21 29.83 -9.52
N ALA A 17 69.33 30.75 -9.13
CA ALA A 17 69.57 32.19 -9.24
C ALA A 17 70.76 32.62 -8.37
N ASN A 18 70.82 32.15 -7.11
CA ASN A 18 71.89 32.48 -6.18
C ASN A 18 73.25 31.89 -6.59
N ASN A 19 73.24 30.75 -7.28
CA ASN A 19 74.44 30.10 -7.80
C ASN A 19 74.85 30.59 -9.20
N ASN A 20 74.36 31.76 -9.65
CA ASN A 20 74.65 32.39 -10.95
C ASN A 20 74.33 31.56 -12.21
N ASN A 21 73.56 30.49 -12.09
CA ASN A 21 73.23 29.61 -13.22
C ASN A 21 72.12 30.18 -14.13
N ILE A 22 71.49 31.29 -13.74
CA ILE A 22 70.46 31.96 -14.53
C ILE A 22 71.05 33.24 -15.11
N GLN A 23 71.18 33.29 -16.45
CA GLN A 23 71.81 34.42 -17.16
C GLN A 23 71.27 35.79 -16.74
N ARG A 24 69.96 35.91 -16.50
CA ARG A 24 69.29 37.16 -16.10
C ARG A 24 69.68 37.66 -14.69
N TYR A 25 70.09 36.76 -13.80
CA TYR A 25 70.44 37.07 -12.40
C TYR A 25 71.93 36.86 -12.10
N ASN A 26 72.73 36.50 -13.12
CA ASN A 26 74.18 36.42 -12.97
C ASN A 26 74.74 37.80 -12.58
N VAL A 27 75.71 37.82 -11.67
CA VAL A 27 76.33 39.05 -11.14
C VAL A 27 76.85 39.95 -12.26
N GLU A 28 77.40 39.40 -13.34
CA GLU A 28 77.85 40.17 -14.51
C GLU A 28 76.68 40.83 -15.27
N SER A 29 75.56 40.13 -15.45
CA SER A 29 74.38 40.68 -16.10
C SER A 29 73.71 41.76 -15.24
N LEU A 30 73.68 41.56 -13.93
CA LEU A 30 73.23 42.56 -12.97
C LEU A 30 74.14 43.78 -12.97
N ALA A 31 75.47 43.60 -12.98
CA ALA A 31 76.44 44.68 -13.05
C ALA A 31 76.32 45.48 -14.36
N SER A 32 76.16 44.81 -15.51
CA SER A 32 75.90 45.46 -16.79
C SER A 32 74.59 46.25 -16.78
N LYS A 33 73.51 45.68 -16.26
CA LYS A 33 72.20 46.34 -16.17
C LYS A 33 72.19 47.51 -15.18
N LEU A 34 72.95 47.39 -14.09
CA LEU A 34 73.17 48.46 -13.12
C LEU A 34 73.92 49.63 -13.77
N GLY A 35 74.98 49.30 -14.52
CA GLY A 35 75.76 50.26 -15.29
C GLY A 35 74.92 50.97 -16.35
N SER A 36 74.06 50.25 -17.07
CA SER A 36 73.19 50.83 -18.09
C SER A 36 72.14 51.80 -17.53
N ASN A 37 71.62 51.51 -16.34
CA ASN A 37 70.56 52.33 -15.72
C ASN A 37 71.11 53.58 -15.01
N ILE A 38 72.41 53.58 -14.63
CA ILE A 38 73.02 54.63 -13.80
C ILE A 38 73.95 55.55 -14.61
N PHE A 39 74.66 54.99 -15.61
CA PHE A 39 75.66 55.73 -16.39
C PHE A 39 75.21 55.85 -17.85
N SER A 40 74.67 57.02 -18.24
CA SER A 40 74.19 57.28 -19.62
C SER A 40 75.28 57.17 -20.69
N ASP A 41 76.53 57.49 -20.32
CA ASP A 41 77.62 57.63 -21.29
C ASP A 41 78.58 56.42 -21.28
N LYS A 42 78.56 55.60 -20.22
CA LYS A 42 79.48 54.48 -20.01
C LYS A 42 78.79 53.31 -19.31
N HIS A 43 77.99 52.57 -20.07
CA HIS A 43 77.15 51.48 -19.56
C HIS A 43 77.96 50.34 -18.90
N ASP A 44 79.21 50.09 -19.31
CA ASP A 44 80.05 49.01 -18.77
C ASP A 44 80.83 49.40 -17.50
N THR A 45 80.64 50.60 -16.96
CA THR A 45 81.42 51.13 -15.82
C THR A 45 81.40 50.20 -14.61
N VAL A 46 80.24 49.62 -14.30
CA VAL A 46 80.06 48.72 -13.16
C VAL A 46 80.58 47.32 -13.47
N LEU A 47 80.39 46.83 -14.70
CA LEU A 47 80.91 45.54 -15.14
C LEU A 47 82.44 45.52 -15.15
N ASN A 48 83.06 46.58 -15.64
CA ASN A 48 84.51 46.75 -15.65
C ASN A 48 85.06 46.83 -14.22
N ALA A 49 84.38 47.53 -13.31
CA ALA A 49 84.78 47.57 -11.91
C ALA A 49 84.72 46.18 -11.26
N LEU A 50 83.68 45.38 -11.55
CA LEU A 50 83.55 44.00 -11.09
C LEU A 50 84.66 43.09 -11.67
N GLN A 51 84.92 43.17 -12.98
CA GLN A 51 85.97 42.39 -13.64
C GLN A 51 87.37 42.74 -13.12
N LEU A 52 87.61 44.01 -12.80
CA LEU A 52 88.87 44.48 -12.19
C LEU A 52 89.03 43.98 -10.75
N GLU A 53 87.95 43.86 -9.99
CA GLU A 53 87.96 43.27 -8.64
C GLU A 53 88.25 41.77 -8.70
N THR A 54 87.64 41.04 -9.64
CA THR A 54 87.84 39.59 -9.79
C THR A 54 89.19 39.22 -10.44
N SER A 55 89.80 40.12 -11.22
CA SER A 55 91.03 39.88 -11.98
C SER A 55 92.30 40.49 -11.35
N ALA A 56 92.22 40.94 -10.08
CA ALA A 56 93.21 41.79 -9.39
C ALA A 56 94.64 41.23 -9.23
N ASP A 57 94.92 40.02 -9.73
CA ASP A 57 96.23 39.36 -9.65
C ASP A 57 97.02 39.31 -10.97
N GLN A 58 96.49 39.80 -12.09
CA GLN A 58 97.20 39.76 -13.38
C GLN A 58 97.31 41.15 -14.05
N ASN A 59 98.51 41.74 -13.93
CA ASN A 59 99.13 42.71 -14.85
C ASN A 59 98.69 44.21 -14.94
N GLU A 60 98.01 44.82 -13.97
CA GLU A 60 97.83 46.29 -13.97
C GLU A 60 98.10 47.00 -12.63
N SER A 61 98.32 48.33 -12.68
CA SER A 61 98.61 49.19 -11.52
C SER A 61 97.50 49.09 -10.46
N ARG A 62 97.77 48.36 -9.37
CA ARG A 62 96.82 48.13 -8.25
C ARG A 62 96.18 49.40 -7.72
N ILE A 63 96.90 50.53 -7.74
CA ILE A 63 96.43 51.82 -7.25
C ILE A 63 95.33 52.40 -8.15
N LEU A 64 95.48 52.30 -9.47
CA LEU A 64 94.47 52.80 -10.42
C LEU A 64 93.20 51.96 -10.39
N ALA A 65 93.34 50.63 -10.35
CA ALA A 65 92.22 49.71 -10.24
C ALA A 65 91.41 49.95 -8.94
N GLN A 66 92.10 50.05 -7.79
CA GLN A 66 91.45 50.33 -6.51
C GLN A 66 90.76 51.70 -6.47
N THR A 67 91.36 52.73 -7.09
CA THR A 67 90.77 54.07 -7.18
C THR A 67 89.51 54.07 -8.06
N TYR A 68 89.54 53.34 -9.18
CA TYR A 68 88.38 53.19 -10.06
C TYR A 68 87.23 52.46 -9.34
N ILE A 69 87.50 51.32 -8.70
CA ILE A 69 86.51 50.56 -7.92
C ILE A 69 85.92 51.43 -6.80
N LYS A 70 86.75 52.19 -6.08
CA LYS A 70 86.30 53.09 -5.01
C LYS A 70 85.35 54.19 -5.54
N ASN A 71 85.71 54.84 -6.66
CA ASN A 71 84.86 55.86 -7.27
C ASN A 71 83.52 55.31 -7.75
N VAL A 72 83.53 54.11 -8.36
CA VAL A 72 82.29 53.44 -8.79
C VAL A 72 81.44 53.09 -7.56
N LYS A 73 82.03 52.55 -6.49
CA LYS A 73 81.35 52.23 -5.24
C LYS A 73 80.73 53.45 -4.56
N GLU A 74 81.46 54.55 -4.45
CA GLU A 74 80.93 55.80 -3.86
C GLU A 74 79.75 56.35 -4.66
N LYS A 75 79.84 56.29 -6.01
CA LYS A 75 78.73 56.71 -6.88
C LYS A 75 77.52 55.77 -6.78
N LEU A 76 77.73 54.47 -6.67
CA LEU A 76 76.66 53.49 -6.44
C LEU A 76 75.97 53.69 -5.09
N ASN A 77 76.72 53.98 -4.03
CA ASN A 77 76.16 54.25 -2.70
C ASN A 77 75.36 55.56 -2.63
N SER A 78 75.61 56.50 -3.55
CA SER A 78 74.88 57.77 -3.61
C SER A 78 73.49 57.67 -4.27
N ILE A 79 73.15 56.53 -4.84
CA ILE A 79 71.92 56.32 -5.62
C ILE A 79 71.02 55.31 -4.92
N ASP A 80 69.73 55.60 -4.86
CA ASP A 80 68.73 54.63 -4.38
C ASP A 80 68.46 53.56 -5.45
N LEU A 81 69.03 52.37 -5.22
CA LEU A 81 68.91 51.21 -6.09
C LEU A 81 67.46 50.74 -6.28
N ASN A 82 66.53 51.08 -5.38
CA ASN A 82 65.13 50.68 -5.49
C ASN A 82 64.42 51.34 -6.68
N ILE A 83 64.82 52.56 -7.04
CA ILE A 83 64.20 53.32 -8.14
C ILE A 83 64.65 52.75 -9.49
N SER A 84 65.90 52.31 -9.61
CA SER A 84 66.49 51.84 -10.88
C SER A 84 66.03 50.44 -11.33
N PHE A 85 65.44 49.64 -10.44
CA PHE A 85 64.92 48.30 -10.76
C PHE A 85 63.40 48.18 -10.67
N ASN A 86 62.69 49.26 -10.32
CA ASN A 86 61.23 49.22 -10.31
C ASN A 86 60.70 49.12 -11.75
N ASN A 87 59.86 48.11 -12.00
CA ASN A 87 59.22 47.92 -13.30
C ASN A 87 57.71 48.23 -13.17
N ASP A 88 57.30 49.38 -13.68
CA ASP A 88 55.93 49.86 -13.61
C ASP A 88 54.92 48.88 -14.23
N GLU A 89 55.29 48.15 -15.29
CA GLU A 89 54.42 47.13 -15.88
C GLU A 89 54.18 45.95 -14.94
N SER A 90 55.20 45.53 -14.20
CA SER A 90 55.08 44.45 -13.22
C SER A 90 54.20 44.86 -12.04
N THR A 91 54.30 46.11 -11.58
CA THR A 91 53.44 46.62 -10.51
C THR A 91 51.97 46.68 -10.95
N ARG A 92 51.69 47.12 -12.18
CA ARG A 92 50.33 47.12 -12.74
C ARG A 92 49.73 45.72 -12.82
N LEU A 93 50.51 44.73 -13.27
CA LEU A 93 50.07 43.33 -13.30
C LEU A 93 49.81 42.76 -11.91
N LYS A 94 50.67 43.07 -10.93
CA LYS A 94 50.45 42.67 -9.52
C LYS A 94 49.14 43.25 -8.97
N ILE A 95 48.84 44.52 -9.26
CA ILE A 95 47.61 45.18 -8.82
C ILE A 95 46.38 44.54 -9.50
N LEU A 96 46.43 44.28 -10.81
CA LEU A 96 45.34 43.61 -11.53
C LEU A 96 45.08 42.20 -11.01
N LEU A 97 46.15 41.43 -10.75
CA LEU A 97 46.04 40.12 -10.13
C LEU A 97 45.44 40.21 -8.73
N LEU A 98 45.93 41.12 -7.88
CA LEU A 98 45.38 41.31 -6.54
C LEU A 98 43.89 41.67 -6.59
N ALA A 99 43.50 42.59 -7.47
CA ALA A 99 42.10 42.98 -7.65
C ALA A 99 41.23 41.79 -8.08
N THR A 100 41.73 40.96 -9.00
CA THR A 100 41.04 39.74 -9.45
C THR A 100 40.87 38.72 -8.31
N TRP A 101 41.93 38.54 -7.51
CA TRP A 101 41.91 37.64 -6.35
C TRP A 101 40.92 38.13 -5.29
N VAL A 102 40.94 39.43 -4.95
CA VAL A 102 39.99 40.02 -4.01
C VAL A 102 38.56 39.88 -4.51
N PHE A 103 38.33 40.11 -5.81
CA PHE A 103 37.01 39.95 -6.42
C PHE A 103 36.52 38.51 -6.37
N ALA A 104 37.39 37.53 -6.68
CA ALA A 104 37.06 36.12 -6.56
C ALA A 104 36.71 35.73 -5.11
N ILE A 105 37.51 36.18 -4.13
CA ILE A 105 37.25 35.95 -2.70
C ILE A 105 35.91 36.55 -2.29
N LEU A 106 35.58 37.75 -2.76
CA LEU A 106 34.30 38.41 -2.47
C LEU A 106 33.12 37.58 -3.02
N ILE A 107 33.21 37.06 -4.24
CA ILE A 107 32.17 36.18 -4.82
C ILE A 107 31.99 34.92 -3.96
N PHE A 108 33.08 34.28 -3.55
CA PHE A 108 33.02 33.09 -2.68
C PHE A 108 32.43 33.42 -1.31
N PHE A 109 32.72 34.59 -0.76
CA PHE A 109 32.18 35.04 0.52
C PHE A 109 30.67 35.29 0.45
N LEU A 110 30.20 35.99 -0.60
CA LEU A 110 28.77 36.26 -0.82
C LEU A 110 27.95 34.98 -1.09
N SER A 111 28.59 33.92 -1.58
CA SER A 111 27.96 32.64 -1.92
C SER A 111 28.46 31.48 -1.05
N TYR A 112 28.86 31.78 0.19
CA TYR A 112 29.54 30.83 1.07
C TYR A 112 28.80 29.51 1.21
N ASP A 113 27.49 29.53 1.47
CA ASP A 113 26.70 28.29 1.68
C ASP A 113 26.67 27.41 0.43
N LEU A 114 26.47 27.99 -0.75
CA LEU A 114 26.46 27.27 -2.03
C LEU A 114 27.85 26.74 -2.37
N SER A 115 28.88 27.56 -2.16
CA SER A 115 30.28 27.22 -2.44
C SER A 115 30.80 26.14 -1.50
N ALA A 116 30.51 26.23 -0.20
CA ALA A 116 30.90 25.24 0.81
C ALA A 116 30.23 23.89 0.55
N ASN A 117 28.93 23.88 0.25
CA ASN A 117 28.21 22.66 -0.12
C ASN A 117 28.77 22.04 -1.42
N SER A 118 29.12 22.87 -2.41
CA SER A 118 29.70 22.40 -3.68
C SER A 118 31.10 21.81 -3.48
N PHE A 119 31.94 22.47 -2.68
CA PHE A 119 33.27 21.97 -2.31
C PHE A 119 33.17 20.66 -1.51
N TYR A 120 32.24 20.59 -0.55
CA TYR A 120 32.00 19.37 0.23
C TYR A 120 31.58 18.19 -0.65
N ARG A 121 30.74 18.42 -1.67
CA ARG A 121 30.39 17.40 -2.67
C ARG A 121 31.61 16.99 -3.49
N TRP A 122 32.42 17.95 -3.93
CA TRP A 122 33.62 17.70 -4.73
C TRP A 122 34.69 16.89 -3.98
N THR A 123 34.90 17.16 -2.68
CA THR A 123 35.87 16.41 -1.86
C THR A 123 35.39 15.00 -1.49
N ASN A 124 34.10 14.69 -1.66
CA ASN A 124 33.49 13.41 -1.29
C ASN A 124 32.87 12.71 -2.52
N PRO A 125 33.66 12.32 -3.54
CA PRO A 125 33.13 11.78 -4.80
C PRO A 125 32.42 10.43 -4.63
N THR A 126 32.71 9.67 -3.57
CA THR A 126 32.08 8.37 -3.29
C THR A 126 30.75 8.49 -2.55
N LYS A 127 30.41 9.67 -2.02
CA LYS A 127 29.17 9.89 -1.29
C LYS A 127 28.07 10.30 -2.27
N HIS A 128 26.94 9.59 -2.24
CA HIS A 128 25.78 9.95 -3.05
C HIS A 128 25.07 11.18 -2.46
N PHE A 129 24.88 12.22 -3.27
CA PHE A 129 24.15 13.43 -2.89
C PHE A 129 22.84 13.50 -3.67
N PRO A 130 21.68 13.30 -3.01
CA PRO A 130 20.40 13.42 -3.71
C PRO A 130 20.19 14.86 -4.18
N ALA A 131 19.54 15.01 -5.33
CA ALA A 131 19.12 16.31 -5.80
C ALA A 131 18.08 16.92 -4.85
N PRO A 132 18.11 18.25 -4.66
CA PRO A 132 17.08 18.94 -3.89
C PRO A 132 15.72 18.76 -4.58
N LYS A 133 14.73 18.28 -3.82
CA LYS A 133 13.36 18.08 -4.32
C LYS A 133 12.55 19.37 -4.09
N PRO A 134 11.72 19.80 -5.06
CA PRO A 134 10.94 21.04 -4.96
C PRO A 134 9.77 20.96 -3.96
N PHE A 135 9.31 19.73 -3.67
CA PHE A 135 8.27 19.43 -2.70
C PHE A 135 8.49 18.03 -2.10
N SER A 136 7.74 17.75 -1.04
CA SER A 136 7.67 16.48 -0.34
C SER A 136 6.24 15.94 -0.42
N LEU A 137 6.10 14.63 -0.63
CA LEU A 137 4.80 13.95 -0.58
C LEU A 137 4.70 13.18 0.75
N MET A 138 3.60 13.35 1.46
CA MET A 138 3.30 12.65 2.70
C MET A 138 1.97 11.91 2.58
N SER A 139 1.94 10.63 2.95
CA SER A 139 0.67 9.90 3.03
C SER A 139 -0.01 10.24 4.35
N MET A 140 -1.26 10.73 4.28
CA MET A 140 -2.09 10.92 5.46
C MET A 140 -2.73 9.61 5.92
N SER A 141 -2.93 8.66 5.00
CA SER A 141 -3.56 7.36 5.28
C SER A 141 -2.62 6.37 5.95
N GLY A 142 -1.31 6.42 5.67
CA GLY A 142 -0.34 5.46 6.23
C GLY A 142 -0.68 3.99 5.91
N ASP A 143 -0.36 3.07 6.81
CA ASP A 143 -0.78 1.67 6.67
C ASP A 143 -2.26 1.52 7.02
N ILE A 144 -3.04 0.95 6.10
CA ILE A 144 -4.50 0.82 6.25
C ILE A 144 -4.91 -0.64 6.27
N HIS A 145 -5.93 -0.96 7.08
CA HIS A 145 -6.53 -2.28 7.17
C HIS A 145 -7.97 -2.20 6.68
N ILE A 146 -8.29 -2.95 5.63
CA ILE A 146 -9.59 -2.93 5.00
C ILE A 146 -10.15 -4.34 4.86
N ILE A 147 -11.47 -4.43 4.80
CA ILE A 147 -12.13 -5.69 4.48
C ILE A 147 -12.25 -5.79 2.96
N GLY A 148 -11.95 -6.98 2.41
CA GLY A 148 -12.00 -7.23 0.98
C GLY A 148 -13.36 -6.88 0.39
N GLY A 149 -13.34 -6.13 -0.71
CA GLY A 149 -14.56 -5.62 -1.36
C GLY A 149 -15.13 -4.31 -0.78
N ASP A 150 -14.52 -3.71 0.24
CA ASP A 150 -14.95 -2.40 0.75
C ASP A 150 -14.30 -1.24 -0.03
N ASN A 151 -15.06 -0.17 -0.23
CA ASN A 151 -14.55 1.05 -0.87
C ASN A 151 -13.55 1.74 0.03
N THR A 152 -12.37 2.05 -0.51
CA THR A 152 -11.25 2.62 0.23
C THR A 152 -10.69 3.83 -0.49
N GLU A 153 -10.26 4.82 0.29
CA GLU A 153 -9.66 6.04 -0.23
C GLU A 153 -8.27 6.26 0.40
N ILE A 154 -7.32 6.76 -0.40
CA ILE A 154 -5.97 7.13 0.05
C ILE A 154 -5.79 8.62 -0.15
N ASN A 155 -5.33 9.29 0.90
CA ASN A 155 -5.09 10.73 0.90
C ASN A 155 -3.58 11.00 1.01
N ILE A 156 -3.07 11.74 0.03
CA ILE A 156 -1.67 12.17 -0.04
C ILE A 156 -1.63 13.69 0.00
N GLN A 157 -0.72 14.26 0.78
CA GLN A 157 -0.50 15.70 0.86
C GLN A 157 0.87 16.05 0.27
N ALA A 158 0.93 17.09 -0.56
CA ALA A 158 2.20 17.67 -1.01
C ALA A 158 2.52 18.92 -0.18
N THR A 159 3.79 19.21 0.11
CA THR A 159 4.23 20.47 0.75
C THR A 159 5.65 20.83 0.30
N PRO A 160 6.04 22.11 0.15
CA PRO A 160 5.21 23.32 0.22
C PRO A 160 4.56 23.72 -1.12
N SER A 161 5.00 23.14 -2.24
CA SER A 161 4.39 23.34 -3.56
C SER A 161 3.64 22.08 -3.99
N PHE A 162 2.55 22.25 -4.73
CA PHE A 162 1.65 21.16 -5.11
C PHE A 162 1.72 20.95 -6.63
N PRO A 163 2.17 19.78 -7.11
CA PRO A 163 2.18 19.47 -8.54
C PRO A 163 0.77 19.30 -9.13
N ASP A 164 0.61 19.54 -10.42
CA ASP A 164 -0.70 19.44 -11.10
C ASP A 164 -1.33 18.05 -11.01
N THR A 165 -0.50 17.00 -11.00
CA THR A 165 -0.97 15.62 -10.93
C THR A 165 -0.01 14.77 -10.11
N VAL A 166 -0.57 14.02 -9.16
CA VAL A 166 0.14 12.96 -8.43
C VAL A 166 -0.36 11.62 -8.92
N HIS A 167 0.58 10.70 -9.13
CA HIS A 167 0.24 9.32 -9.50
C HIS A 167 0.40 8.41 -8.29
N LEU A 168 -0.53 7.47 -8.12
CA LEU A 168 -0.48 6.45 -7.09
C LEU A 168 -0.25 5.08 -7.76
N TYR A 169 0.82 4.39 -7.38
CA TYR A 169 1.06 3.01 -7.79
C TYR A 169 0.69 2.05 -6.66
N LEU A 170 -0.10 1.04 -7.00
CA LEU A 170 -0.34 -0.13 -6.15
C LEU A 170 0.38 -1.33 -6.76
N THR A 171 1.22 -1.96 -5.97
CA THR A 171 1.97 -3.17 -6.30
C THR A 171 1.54 -4.32 -5.40
N PRO A 172 1.11 -5.47 -5.95
CA PRO A 172 0.81 -6.67 -5.17
C PRO A 172 1.97 -7.06 -4.27
N ASN A 173 1.70 -7.38 -3.01
CA ASN A 173 2.72 -7.99 -2.15
C ASN A 173 2.94 -9.48 -2.49
N GLN A 174 1.92 -10.13 -3.05
CA GLN A 174 1.92 -11.54 -3.41
C GLN A 174 1.23 -11.76 -4.76
N VAL A 175 1.59 -12.85 -5.45
CA VAL A 175 0.93 -13.26 -6.68
C VAL A 175 -0.21 -14.21 -6.33
N SER A 176 -1.44 -13.77 -6.54
CA SER A 176 -2.66 -14.55 -6.37
C SER A 176 -2.85 -15.55 -7.52
N THR A 177 -3.59 -16.63 -7.25
CA THR A 177 -4.04 -17.58 -8.27
C THR A 177 -4.96 -16.93 -9.30
N LYS A 178 -5.69 -15.87 -8.90
CA LYS A 178 -6.50 -15.06 -9.80
C LYS A 178 -5.65 -13.94 -10.41
N LYS A 179 -5.45 -14.01 -11.73
CA LYS A 179 -4.68 -13.01 -12.49
C LYS A 179 -5.16 -11.57 -12.29
N ARG A 180 -6.49 -11.37 -12.14
CA ARG A 180 -7.09 -10.05 -11.89
C ARG A 180 -6.50 -9.35 -10.68
N ASP A 181 -6.29 -10.11 -9.61
CA ASP A 181 -5.89 -9.54 -8.32
C ASP A 181 -4.38 -9.25 -8.30
N SER A 182 -3.58 -9.89 -9.18
CA SER A 182 -2.13 -9.66 -9.25
C SER A 182 -1.70 -8.50 -10.15
N LEU A 183 -2.60 -7.59 -10.53
CA LEU A 183 -2.29 -6.48 -11.43
C LEU A 183 -1.64 -5.32 -10.68
N LYS A 184 -0.64 -4.69 -11.31
CA LYS A 184 -0.11 -3.40 -10.87
C LYS A 184 -1.08 -2.31 -11.30
N LEU A 185 -1.62 -1.57 -10.34
CA LEU A 185 -2.62 -0.53 -10.61
C LEU A 185 -1.94 0.84 -10.56
N LYS A 186 -2.35 1.74 -11.46
CA LYS A 186 -1.91 3.14 -11.49
C LYS A 186 -3.13 4.04 -11.46
N PHE A 187 -3.13 4.98 -10.53
CA PHE A 187 -4.14 6.03 -10.43
C PHE A 187 -3.48 7.39 -10.56
N SER A 188 -4.28 8.40 -10.90
CA SER A 188 -3.85 9.80 -11.02
C SER A 188 -4.90 10.66 -10.36
N ALA A 189 -4.47 11.64 -9.56
CA ALA A 189 -5.35 12.62 -8.95
C ALA A 189 -4.76 14.02 -9.12
N THR A 190 -5.66 14.99 -9.28
CA THR A 190 -5.36 16.42 -9.23
C THR A 190 -5.51 16.93 -7.79
N PRO A 191 -4.84 18.02 -7.41
CA PRO A 191 -4.95 18.55 -6.05
C PRO A 191 -6.36 19.07 -5.79
N ILE A 192 -6.83 18.85 -4.58
CA ILE A 192 -7.98 19.50 -3.95
C ILE A 192 -7.45 20.75 -3.24
N ASP A 193 -8.35 21.63 -2.79
CA ASP A 193 -8.01 22.78 -1.93
C ASP A 193 -7.04 22.35 -0.82
N ASP A 194 -6.00 23.14 -0.56
CA ASP A 194 -4.85 22.83 0.32
C ASP A 194 -3.83 21.77 -0.15
N GLY A 195 -3.81 21.39 -1.44
CA GLY A 195 -2.74 20.53 -1.98
C GLY A 195 -2.80 19.08 -1.54
N THR A 196 -4.02 18.62 -1.22
CA THR A 196 -4.33 17.23 -0.86
C THR A 196 -4.88 16.49 -2.07
N TYR A 197 -4.47 15.24 -2.26
CA TYR A 197 -4.85 14.39 -3.39
C TYR A 197 -5.63 13.19 -2.87
N HIS A 198 -6.88 13.06 -3.31
CA HIS A 198 -7.75 11.93 -2.93
C HIS A 198 -7.76 10.88 -4.04
N PHE A 199 -7.38 9.65 -3.68
CA PHE A 199 -7.40 8.51 -4.58
C PHE A 199 -8.50 7.54 -4.14
N LYS A 200 -9.55 7.41 -4.96
CA LYS A 200 -10.57 6.39 -4.77
C LYS A 200 -10.10 5.07 -5.36
N LEU A 201 -10.01 4.05 -4.53
CA LEU A 201 -9.55 2.73 -4.95
C LEU A 201 -10.73 1.85 -5.36
N PRO A 202 -10.54 0.94 -6.34
CA PRO A 202 -11.50 -0.12 -6.59
C PRO A 202 -11.55 -1.10 -5.43
N GLU A 203 -12.52 -2.00 -5.45
CA GLU A 203 -12.58 -3.13 -4.53
C GLU A 203 -11.30 -3.98 -4.60
N LEU A 204 -10.56 -4.02 -3.49
CA LEU A 204 -9.34 -4.82 -3.35
C LEU A 204 -9.65 -6.12 -2.60
N TYR A 205 -8.96 -7.19 -2.97
CA TYR A 205 -9.14 -8.55 -2.41
C TYR A 205 -7.82 -9.20 -1.96
N GLN A 206 -6.73 -8.43 -1.94
CA GLN A 206 -5.41 -8.89 -1.53
C GLN A 206 -4.55 -7.71 -1.08
N ASP A 207 -3.44 -8.01 -0.39
CA ASP A 207 -2.53 -6.98 0.11
C ASP A 207 -1.77 -6.28 -1.02
N TYR A 208 -1.72 -4.94 -0.94
CA TYR A 208 -0.97 -4.10 -1.86
C TYR A 208 -0.01 -3.18 -1.10
N SER A 209 1.22 -3.08 -1.58
CA SER A 209 2.09 -1.95 -1.26
C SER A 209 1.74 -0.78 -2.18
N TYR A 210 1.55 0.41 -1.62
CA TYR A 210 1.25 1.60 -2.38
C TYR A 210 2.30 2.69 -2.16
N GLN A 211 2.55 3.46 -3.22
CA GLN A 211 3.43 4.63 -3.19
C GLN A 211 2.89 5.70 -4.14
N ALA A 212 2.86 6.94 -3.68
CA ALA A 212 2.56 8.08 -4.52
C ALA A 212 3.86 8.65 -5.09
N PHE A 213 3.87 8.97 -6.39
CA PHE A 213 5.03 9.47 -7.08
C PHE A 213 4.68 10.54 -8.11
N VAL A 214 5.63 11.44 -8.33
CA VAL A 214 5.61 12.46 -9.38
C VAL A 214 6.96 12.40 -10.08
N LYS A 215 6.95 12.37 -11.42
CA LYS A 215 8.17 12.43 -12.23
C LYS A 215 8.44 13.86 -12.64
N ALA A 216 9.71 14.18 -12.87
CA ALA A 216 10.11 15.42 -13.49
C ALA A 216 9.44 15.59 -14.86
N ASN A 217 8.98 16.80 -15.14
CA ASN A 217 8.34 17.11 -16.41
C ASN A 217 9.38 17.31 -17.52
N HIS A 218 10.56 17.82 -17.14
CA HIS A 218 11.62 18.17 -18.07
C HIS A 218 12.93 17.45 -17.73
N PHE A 219 13.74 17.17 -18.76
CA PHE A 219 15.01 16.45 -18.60
C PHE A 219 16.08 17.27 -17.85
N TRP A 220 15.93 18.60 -17.76
CA TRP A 220 16.87 19.51 -17.10
C TRP A 220 16.53 19.79 -15.64
N GLU A 221 15.43 19.25 -15.12
CA GLU A 221 15.14 19.33 -13.70
C GLU A 221 16.16 18.48 -12.93
N ALA A 222 16.72 19.04 -11.85
CA ALA A 222 17.78 18.37 -11.10
C ALA A 222 17.32 17.07 -10.43
N TRP A 223 16.01 16.91 -10.20
CA TRP A 223 15.39 15.76 -9.56
C TRP A 223 14.70 14.89 -10.63
N GLU A 224 14.71 13.57 -10.46
CA GLU A 224 14.06 12.64 -11.39
C GLU A 224 12.61 12.32 -10.97
N SER A 225 12.43 12.05 -9.68
CA SER A 225 11.11 11.81 -9.10
C SER A 225 11.02 12.15 -7.61
N VAL A 226 9.83 12.53 -7.19
CA VAL A 226 9.44 12.66 -5.78
C VAL A 226 8.47 11.52 -5.49
N ALA A 227 8.78 10.69 -4.50
CA ALA A 227 7.92 9.59 -4.09
C ALA A 227 7.75 9.58 -2.56
N THR A 228 6.59 9.09 -2.11
CA THR A 228 6.34 8.80 -0.69
C THR A 228 7.14 7.58 -0.25
N LYS A 229 7.23 7.37 1.07
CA LYS A 229 7.56 6.04 1.59
C LYS A 229 6.49 5.03 1.13
N PRO A 230 6.87 3.77 0.88
CA PRO A 230 5.89 2.72 0.60
C PRO A 230 5.10 2.40 1.88
N PHE A 231 3.79 2.28 1.73
CA PHE A 231 2.86 1.87 2.78
C PHE A 231 2.08 0.65 2.30
N THR A 232 1.42 -0.06 3.21
CA THR A 232 0.70 -1.30 2.89
C THR A 232 -0.80 -1.16 3.17
N ILE A 233 -1.59 -1.63 2.21
CA ILE A 233 -3.01 -1.90 2.37
C ILE A 233 -3.12 -3.37 2.75
N PHE A 234 -3.52 -3.65 3.98
CA PHE A 234 -3.81 -4.99 4.47
C PHE A 234 -5.27 -5.30 4.19
N VAL A 235 -5.52 -6.29 3.34
CA VAL A 235 -6.86 -6.68 2.92
C VAL A 235 -7.23 -7.98 3.58
N THR A 236 -8.34 -7.95 4.30
CA THR A 236 -8.88 -9.10 5.00
C THR A 236 -10.16 -9.58 4.33
N ASP A 237 -10.18 -10.83 3.87
CA ASP A 237 -11.41 -11.40 3.31
C ASP A 237 -12.46 -11.69 4.39
N ARG A 238 -13.72 -11.61 3.95
CA ARG A 238 -14.91 -12.03 4.70
C ARG A 238 -15.04 -13.56 4.69
N PRO A 239 -15.66 -14.15 5.72
CA PRO A 239 -16.04 -15.57 5.66
C PRO A 239 -17.09 -15.78 4.56
N ILE A 240 -16.90 -16.80 3.73
CA ILE A 240 -17.85 -17.24 2.70
C ILE A 240 -18.22 -18.72 2.92
N PHE A 241 -19.31 -19.17 2.30
CA PHE A 241 -19.68 -20.58 2.24
C PHE A 241 -18.81 -21.31 1.22
N GLU A 242 -18.05 -22.32 1.66
CA GLU A 242 -17.41 -23.30 0.77
C GLU A 242 -18.39 -24.42 0.40
N SER A 243 -19.16 -24.87 1.39
CA SER A 243 -20.25 -25.82 1.21
C SER A 243 -21.44 -25.38 2.04
N PHE A 244 -22.65 -25.53 1.51
CA PHE A 244 -23.89 -25.26 2.23
C PHE A 244 -24.95 -26.24 1.78
N SER A 245 -25.50 -26.98 2.74
CA SER A 245 -26.54 -27.98 2.51
C SER A 245 -27.67 -27.83 3.53
N LEU A 246 -28.88 -28.01 3.03
CA LEU A 246 -30.11 -27.98 3.79
C LEU A 246 -30.71 -29.39 3.76
N THR A 247 -31.13 -29.90 4.91
CA THR A 247 -31.89 -31.16 5.00
C THR A 247 -33.24 -30.86 5.64
N ILE A 248 -34.31 -31.08 4.88
CA ILE A 248 -35.68 -30.93 5.32
C ILE A 248 -36.14 -32.30 5.81
N ILE A 249 -36.47 -32.40 7.09
CA ILE A 249 -36.95 -33.62 7.73
C ILE A 249 -38.44 -33.44 8.00
N PRO A 250 -39.32 -34.10 7.21
CA PRO A 250 -40.76 -34.02 7.42
C PRO A 250 -41.19 -34.55 8.79
N PRO A 251 -42.36 -34.15 9.30
CA PRO A 251 -42.94 -34.73 10.51
C PRO A 251 -43.10 -36.25 10.39
N LYS A 252 -42.91 -36.97 11.50
CA LYS A 252 -42.95 -38.44 11.51
C LYS A 252 -44.26 -39.04 10.96
N TYR A 253 -45.38 -38.32 11.09
CA TYR A 253 -46.69 -38.80 10.65
C TYR A 253 -46.79 -38.92 9.12
N SER A 254 -46.11 -38.05 8.36
CA SER A 254 -46.22 -38.03 6.90
C SER A 254 -45.52 -39.19 6.22
N LYS A 255 -44.59 -39.87 6.93
CA LYS A 255 -43.75 -40.96 6.41
C LYS A 255 -42.97 -40.60 5.13
N LEU A 256 -42.85 -39.31 4.83
CA LEU A 256 -42.06 -38.81 3.71
C LEU A 256 -40.57 -38.95 4.01
N GLU A 257 -39.79 -39.18 2.97
CA GLU A 257 -38.33 -39.19 3.07
C GLU A 257 -37.79 -37.78 3.33
N LYS A 258 -36.64 -37.72 3.99
CA LYS A 258 -35.90 -36.46 4.15
C LYS A 258 -35.43 -35.95 2.78
N VAL A 259 -35.57 -34.66 2.55
CA VAL A 259 -35.15 -34.02 1.29
C VAL A 259 -33.87 -33.24 1.56
N GLN A 260 -32.80 -33.53 0.83
CA GLN A 260 -31.57 -32.75 0.88
C GLN A 260 -31.53 -31.79 -0.31
N GLN A 261 -31.18 -30.54 -0.01
CA GLN A 261 -31.15 -29.44 -0.95
C GLN A 261 -29.83 -28.69 -0.84
N GLU A 262 -29.28 -28.28 -1.98
CA GLU A 262 -28.09 -27.44 -2.04
C GLU A 262 -28.41 -25.97 -1.77
N GLY A 263 -27.42 -25.20 -1.32
CA GLY A 263 -27.58 -23.78 -0.97
C GLY A 263 -27.91 -22.82 -2.09
N ASN A 264 -27.84 -23.26 -3.34
CA ASN A 264 -28.21 -22.45 -4.51
C ASN A 264 -29.74 -22.32 -4.69
N ILE A 265 -30.53 -23.21 -4.07
CA ILE A 265 -31.99 -23.14 -4.14
C ILE A 265 -32.48 -22.32 -2.94
N ALA A 266 -32.96 -21.11 -3.22
CA ALA A 266 -33.41 -20.17 -2.20
C ALA A 266 -34.83 -20.44 -1.66
N LEU A 267 -35.60 -21.34 -2.27
CA LEU A 267 -36.94 -21.73 -1.81
C LEU A 267 -36.86 -23.03 -1.01
N ILE A 268 -37.47 -23.04 0.17
CA ILE A 268 -37.61 -24.23 1.02
C ILE A 268 -39.08 -24.51 1.25
N GLU A 269 -39.52 -25.69 0.83
CA GLU A 269 -40.88 -26.16 0.96
C GLU A 269 -40.94 -27.36 1.90
N GLY A 270 -41.91 -27.37 2.81
CA GLY A 270 -42.12 -28.49 3.72
C GLY A 270 -43.44 -28.39 4.47
N LEU A 271 -43.87 -29.50 5.06
CA LEU A 271 -45.04 -29.53 5.94
C LEU A 271 -44.79 -28.71 7.20
N LYS A 272 -45.85 -28.15 7.77
CA LYS A 272 -45.76 -27.46 9.06
C LYS A 272 -45.21 -28.41 10.13
N GLY A 273 -44.22 -27.95 10.88
CA GLY A 273 -43.50 -28.73 11.88
C GLY A 273 -42.31 -29.55 11.35
N SER A 274 -42.00 -29.47 10.04
CA SER A 274 -40.76 -30.03 9.48
C SER A 274 -39.53 -29.41 10.16
N ILE A 275 -38.48 -30.21 10.35
CA ILE A 275 -37.20 -29.73 10.89
C ILE A 275 -36.29 -29.41 9.72
N ILE A 276 -35.84 -28.15 9.62
CA ILE A 276 -34.84 -27.72 8.66
C ILE A 276 -33.49 -27.77 9.36
N GLN A 277 -32.64 -28.71 8.94
CA GLN A 277 -31.25 -28.82 9.37
C GLN A 277 -30.34 -28.13 8.37
N ILE A 278 -29.42 -27.31 8.87
CA ILE A 278 -28.45 -26.55 8.10
C ILE A 278 -27.07 -27.05 8.47
N ASP A 279 -26.29 -27.44 7.46
CA ASP A 279 -24.90 -27.83 7.60
C ASP A 279 -24.06 -27.05 6.57
N LEU A 280 -22.99 -26.40 7.04
CA LEU A 280 -22.13 -25.59 6.19
C LEU A 280 -20.65 -25.66 6.58
N THR A 281 -19.79 -25.38 5.61
CA THR A 281 -18.35 -25.20 5.78
C THR A 281 -17.96 -23.84 5.23
N SER A 282 -17.07 -23.13 5.93
CA SER A 282 -16.53 -21.84 5.53
C SER A 282 -15.05 -21.93 5.15
N ASN A 283 -14.61 -21.03 4.27
CA ASN A 283 -13.19 -20.85 3.91
C ASN A 283 -12.35 -20.26 5.05
N ARG A 284 -12.98 -19.83 6.14
CA ARG A 284 -12.33 -19.19 7.30
C ARG A 284 -12.75 -19.88 8.59
N MET A 285 -11.88 -19.79 9.60
CA MET A 285 -12.22 -20.26 10.95
C MET A 285 -13.30 -19.35 11.56
N LEU A 286 -14.37 -19.99 12.05
CA LEU A 286 -15.52 -19.33 12.64
C LEU A 286 -15.33 -19.16 14.15
N LYS A 287 -15.76 -18.02 14.67
CA LYS A 287 -15.98 -17.79 16.11
C LYS A 287 -17.36 -18.28 16.52
N ASN A 288 -18.36 -17.96 15.70
CA ASN A 288 -19.73 -18.42 15.83
C ASN A 288 -20.47 -18.28 14.49
N ALA A 289 -21.65 -18.88 14.42
CA ALA A 289 -22.61 -18.71 13.34
C ALA A 289 -24.02 -18.62 13.93
N TYR A 290 -24.92 -17.96 13.21
CA TYR A 290 -26.31 -17.85 13.62
C TYR A 290 -27.23 -17.76 12.40
N VAL A 291 -28.48 -18.17 12.60
CA VAL A 291 -29.55 -18.03 11.63
C VAL A 291 -30.47 -16.93 12.12
N GLU A 292 -30.88 -16.05 11.22
CA GLU A 292 -31.89 -15.03 11.48
C GLU A 292 -33.15 -15.40 10.72
N ILE A 293 -34.22 -15.78 11.43
CA ILE A 293 -35.48 -16.30 10.89
C ILE A 293 -36.55 -15.25 11.19
N ASN A 294 -37.14 -14.64 10.16
CA ASN A 294 -38.16 -13.58 10.33
C ASN A 294 -37.74 -12.47 11.32
N GLY A 295 -36.44 -12.15 11.40
CA GLY A 295 -35.86 -11.15 12.30
C GLY A 295 -35.46 -11.67 13.70
N GLU A 296 -35.76 -12.92 14.04
CA GLU A 296 -35.33 -13.55 15.29
C GLU A 296 -34.03 -14.35 15.09
N ARG A 297 -33.06 -14.17 16.00
CA ARG A 297 -31.76 -14.82 15.92
C ARG A 297 -31.69 -16.11 16.71
N SER A 298 -31.32 -17.20 16.04
CA SER A 298 -31.01 -18.49 16.63
C SER A 298 -29.54 -18.86 16.43
N LYS A 299 -28.86 -19.28 17.50
CA LYS A 299 -27.44 -19.65 17.44
C LYS A 299 -27.25 -21.01 16.78
N MET A 300 -26.21 -21.12 15.95
CA MET A 300 -25.73 -22.40 15.42
C MET A 300 -24.57 -22.92 16.24
N ALA A 301 -24.39 -24.23 16.28
CA ALA A 301 -23.15 -24.83 16.74
C ALA A 301 -22.07 -24.60 15.69
N SER A 302 -20.89 -24.14 16.12
CA SER A 302 -19.75 -23.93 15.21
C SER A 302 -18.51 -24.64 15.74
N ASN A 303 -17.81 -25.37 14.89
CA ASN A 303 -16.54 -26.02 15.20
C ASN A 303 -15.53 -25.74 14.09
N TYR A 304 -14.41 -25.12 14.44
CA TYR A 304 -13.36 -24.74 13.50
C TYR A 304 -13.88 -23.90 12.31
N ASN A 305 -14.05 -24.49 11.13
CA ASN A 305 -14.60 -23.84 9.94
C ASN A 305 -15.99 -24.37 9.54
N GLN A 306 -16.60 -25.21 10.36
CA GLN A 306 -17.92 -25.79 10.12
C GLN A 306 -18.96 -25.17 11.06
N ALA A 307 -20.20 -25.07 10.60
CA ALA A 307 -21.33 -24.73 11.45
C ALA A 307 -22.55 -25.58 11.11
N SER A 308 -23.31 -25.94 12.13
CA SER A 308 -24.56 -26.69 12.00
C SER A 308 -25.64 -26.14 12.94
N GLY A 309 -26.88 -26.22 12.49
CA GLY A 309 -28.02 -25.73 13.24
C GLY A 309 -29.31 -26.33 12.73
N TYR A 310 -30.38 -26.17 13.49
CA TYR A 310 -31.70 -26.61 13.05
C TYR A 310 -32.78 -25.69 13.62
N PHE A 311 -33.90 -25.61 12.92
CA PHE A 311 -35.11 -24.96 13.40
C PHE A 311 -36.35 -25.66 12.84
N LYS A 312 -37.51 -25.40 13.44
CA LYS A 312 -38.80 -25.94 12.98
C LYS A 312 -39.48 -24.96 12.05
N LEU A 313 -39.98 -25.46 10.92
CA LEU A 313 -40.81 -24.71 9.98
C LEU A 313 -42.22 -24.54 10.58
N MET A 314 -42.49 -23.41 11.23
CA MET A 314 -43.78 -23.14 11.87
C MET A 314 -44.62 -22.15 11.07
N ASP A 315 -43.95 -21.14 10.53
CA ASP A 315 -44.54 -20.01 9.81
C ASP A 315 -43.80 -19.80 8.49
N GLU A 316 -44.51 -19.24 7.51
CA GLU A 316 -43.89 -18.78 6.27
C GLU A 316 -43.00 -17.55 6.51
N GLY A 317 -42.10 -17.28 5.58
CA GLY A 317 -41.26 -16.08 5.65
C GLY A 317 -39.90 -16.32 5.02
N GLN A 318 -38.85 -15.87 5.70
CA GLN A 318 -37.48 -16.03 5.21
C GLN A 318 -36.48 -16.17 6.34
N PHE A 319 -35.35 -16.80 6.04
CA PHE A 319 -34.19 -16.79 6.93
C PHE A 319 -32.89 -16.46 6.19
N THR A 320 -31.91 -15.97 6.95
CA THR A 320 -30.54 -15.76 6.47
C THR A 320 -29.56 -16.47 7.38
N VAL A 321 -28.43 -16.90 6.82
CA VAL A 321 -27.33 -17.51 7.59
C VAL A 321 -26.16 -16.55 7.66
N ASN A 322 -25.72 -16.28 8.89
CA ASN A 322 -24.68 -15.33 9.20
C ASN A 322 -23.49 -16.02 9.85
N LEU A 323 -22.31 -15.79 9.29
CA LEU A 323 -21.04 -16.31 9.79
C LEU A 323 -20.27 -15.20 10.47
N VAL A 324 -19.57 -15.52 11.55
CA VAL A 324 -18.66 -14.59 12.22
C VAL A 324 -17.30 -15.26 12.38
N ASP A 325 -16.26 -14.66 11.82
CA ASP A 325 -14.90 -15.18 11.95
C ASP A 325 -14.29 -14.88 13.34
N LYS A 326 -13.09 -15.41 13.60
CA LYS A 326 -12.34 -15.14 14.86
C LYS A 326 -12.05 -13.66 15.13
N ARG A 327 -12.02 -12.83 14.10
CA ARG A 327 -11.76 -11.39 14.17
C ARG A 327 -13.06 -10.59 14.36
N GLY A 328 -14.22 -11.23 14.31
CA GLY A 328 -15.53 -10.58 14.43
C GLY A 328 -16.11 -10.08 13.10
N ILE A 329 -15.52 -10.46 11.96
CA ILE A 329 -15.97 -10.06 10.62
C ILE A 329 -17.07 -11.00 10.15
N THR A 330 -18.15 -10.42 9.62
CA THR A 330 -19.29 -11.16 9.10
C THR A 330 -19.26 -11.32 7.58
N ASN A 331 -19.95 -12.34 7.07
CA ASN A 331 -20.27 -12.40 5.64
C ASN A 331 -21.07 -11.15 5.24
N ARG A 332 -20.86 -10.69 4.01
CA ARG A 332 -21.56 -9.54 3.43
C ARG A 332 -22.79 -10.03 2.68
N ASP A 333 -23.87 -9.29 2.79
CA ASP A 333 -25.15 -9.50 2.09
C ASP A 333 -25.63 -10.97 2.13
N PRO A 334 -26.03 -11.48 3.32
CA PRO A 334 -26.51 -12.84 3.49
C PRO A 334 -27.68 -13.17 2.54
N ILE A 335 -27.65 -14.37 1.94
CA ILE A 335 -28.69 -14.81 1.01
C ILE A 335 -30.00 -15.06 1.79
N PRO A 336 -31.13 -14.43 1.41
CA PRO A 336 -32.43 -14.71 2.01
C PRO A 336 -33.05 -15.98 1.40
N TYR A 337 -33.30 -16.98 2.23
CA TYR A 337 -33.98 -18.21 1.86
C TYR A 337 -35.46 -18.11 2.24
N LYS A 338 -36.36 -18.28 1.27
CA LYS A 338 -37.81 -18.23 1.46
C LYS A 338 -38.32 -19.55 2.05
N LEU A 339 -39.15 -19.44 3.08
CA LEU A 339 -39.84 -20.53 3.75
C LEU A 339 -41.30 -20.57 3.29
N GLN A 340 -41.73 -21.71 2.76
CA GLN A 340 -43.10 -21.94 2.32
C GLN A 340 -43.64 -23.23 2.92
N ILE A 341 -44.88 -23.17 3.40
CA ILE A 341 -45.54 -24.30 4.04
C ILE A 341 -46.42 -25.02 3.02
N ILE A 342 -46.24 -26.33 2.91
CA ILE A 342 -47.17 -27.18 2.15
C ILE A 342 -48.40 -27.41 3.05
N PRO A 343 -49.61 -27.05 2.57
CA PRO A 343 -50.82 -27.24 3.35
C PRO A 343 -51.14 -28.74 3.52
N ASP A 344 -51.43 -29.11 4.76
CA ASP A 344 -51.86 -30.44 5.20
C ASP A 344 -53.40 -30.43 5.32
N HIS A 345 -54.09 -31.29 4.59
CA HIS A 345 -55.55 -31.28 4.55
C HIS A 345 -56.15 -32.23 5.58
N TYR A 346 -57.27 -31.84 6.19
CA TYR A 346 -57.97 -32.74 7.11
C TYR A 346 -58.55 -33.96 6.36
N PRO A 347 -58.61 -35.14 7.02
CA PRO A 347 -59.21 -36.33 6.45
C PRO A 347 -60.68 -36.09 6.12
N THR A 348 -61.11 -36.66 5.00
CA THR A 348 -62.51 -36.65 4.57
C THR A 348 -63.13 -38.03 4.78
N LEU A 349 -64.34 -38.07 5.32
CA LEU A 349 -65.07 -39.31 5.62
C LEU A 349 -66.45 -39.28 4.94
N SER A 350 -66.72 -40.31 4.16
CA SER A 350 -67.99 -40.52 3.45
C SER A 350 -68.62 -41.83 3.90
N ILE A 351 -69.90 -41.78 4.27
CA ILE A 351 -70.68 -42.96 4.65
C ILE A 351 -71.37 -43.49 3.40
N LEU A 352 -70.92 -44.67 2.93
CA LEU A 352 -71.49 -45.34 1.76
C LEU A 352 -72.65 -46.27 2.15
N LYS A 353 -72.59 -46.85 3.35
CA LYS A 353 -73.67 -47.63 3.98
C LYS A 353 -73.68 -47.43 5.50
N PRO A 354 -74.85 -47.51 6.16
CA PRO A 354 -76.18 -47.76 5.61
C PRO A 354 -76.78 -46.54 4.89
N SER A 355 -77.84 -46.76 4.11
CA SER A 355 -78.68 -45.65 3.64
C SER A 355 -79.39 -44.98 4.84
N PRO A 356 -79.79 -43.70 4.74
CA PRO A 356 -80.48 -43.00 5.82
C PRO A 356 -81.70 -43.75 6.38
N ILE A 357 -82.34 -44.58 5.56
CA ILE A 357 -83.37 -45.53 5.95
C ILE A 357 -82.94 -46.90 5.46
N THR A 358 -82.88 -47.88 6.37
CA THR A 358 -82.51 -49.26 6.07
C THR A 358 -83.38 -50.21 6.90
N GLU A 359 -83.94 -51.23 6.25
CA GLU A 359 -84.65 -52.32 6.94
C GLU A 359 -83.63 -53.34 7.47
N LEU A 360 -83.83 -53.80 8.70
CA LEU A 360 -82.97 -54.79 9.33
C LEU A 360 -83.38 -56.20 8.91
N GLY A 361 -82.39 -57.03 8.55
CA GLY A 361 -82.58 -58.46 8.27
C GLY A 361 -82.82 -59.30 9.52
N ASN A 362 -82.96 -60.61 9.34
CA ASN A 362 -83.20 -61.57 10.43
C ASN A 362 -82.07 -61.61 11.48
N ASP A 363 -80.85 -61.25 11.08
CA ASP A 363 -79.66 -61.20 11.93
C ASP A 363 -79.51 -59.85 12.67
N GLN A 364 -80.39 -58.87 12.39
CA GLN A 364 -80.40 -57.53 13.00
C GLN A 364 -79.06 -56.78 12.89
N SER A 365 -78.26 -57.07 11.87
CA SER A 365 -76.97 -56.41 11.64
C SER A 365 -77.13 -55.15 10.77
N VAL A 366 -76.33 -54.12 11.05
CA VAL A 366 -76.24 -52.90 10.23
C VAL A 366 -74.88 -52.89 9.54
N PRO A 367 -74.80 -53.12 8.23
CA PRO A 367 -73.54 -53.07 7.50
C PRO A 367 -73.07 -51.61 7.39
N ILE A 368 -71.87 -51.34 7.91
CA ILE A 368 -71.25 -50.02 7.84
C ILE A 368 -70.15 -50.07 6.80
N HIS A 369 -70.23 -49.19 5.82
CA HIS A 369 -69.20 -49.03 4.80
C HIS A 369 -68.81 -47.56 4.75
N LEU A 370 -67.56 -47.29 5.10
CA LEU A 370 -66.98 -45.96 5.18
C LEU A 370 -65.88 -45.85 4.14
N GLU A 371 -65.82 -44.71 3.47
CA GLU A 371 -64.70 -44.30 2.65
C GLU A 371 -64.01 -43.15 3.35
N VAL A 372 -62.72 -43.32 3.64
CA VAL A 372 -61.89 -42.29 4.26
C VAL A 372 -60.76 -41.96 3.32
N SER A 373 -60.61 -40.68 3.00
CA SER A 373 -59.54 -40.19 2.13
C SER A 373 -58.72 -39.13 2.87
N ASP A 374 -57.41 -39.34 2.89
CA ASP A 374 -56.42 -38.49 3.54
C ASP A 374 -55.11 -38.54 2.75
N ASP A 375 -54.33 -37.46 2.77
CA ASP A 375 -53.08 -37.32 2.02
C ASP A 375 -51.90 -38.02 2.72
N TYR A 376 -51.84 -38.02 4.04
CA TYR A 376 -50.74 -38.58 4.85
C TYR A 376 -51.12 -39.79 5.72
N GLY A 377 -52.41 -40.09 5.80
CA GLY A 377 -53.04 -41.12 6.60
C GLY A 377 -53.56 -40.62 7.95
N PHE A 378 -54.53 -41.35 8.51
CA PHE A 378 -55.11 -41.11 9.83
C PHE A 378 -54.71 -42.21 10.84
N THR A 379 -54.72 -41.89 12.13
CA THR A 379 -54.25 -42.79 13.21
C THR A 379 -55.35 -43.60 13.88
N ASP A 380 -56.57 -43.08 13.95
CA ASP A 380 -57.68 -43.71 14.67
C ASP A 380 -59.00 -43.42 13.96
N LEU A 381 -59.92 -44.38 14.01
CA LEU A 381 -61.28 -44.24 13.51
C LEU A 381 -62.24 -44.82 14.55
N GLN A 382 -63.03 -43.94 15.14
CA GLN A 382 -64.00 -44.30 16.18
C GLN A 382 -65.42 -44.13 15.63
N LEU A 383 -66.23 -45.16 15.78
CA LEU A 383 -67.65 -45.12 15.47
C LEU A 383 -68.43 -44.96 16.77
N ALA A 384 -69.09 -43.81 16.95
CA ALA A 384 -70.07 -43.61 18.01
C ALA A 384 -71.48 -43.75 17.42
N TYR A 385 -72.36 -44.49 18.10
CA TYR A 385 -73.77 -44.60 17.73
C TYR A 385 -74.67 -44.49 18.95
N GLU A 386 -75.87 -43.96 18.71
CA GLU A 386 -76.93 -43.81 19.70
C GLU A 386 -78.18 -44.53 19.19
N VAL A 387 -78.76 -45.39 20.01
CA VAL A 387 -80.03 -46.05 19.73
C VAL A 387 -81.14 -45.27 20.40
N GLN A 388 -81.92 -44.56 19.59
CA GLN A 388 -83.12 -43.86 20.05
C GLN A 388 -84.34 -44.77 19.87
N ARG A 389 -85.06 -44.99 20.98
CA ARG A 389 -86.27 -45.81 21.00
C ARG A 389 -87.51 -44.90 21.03
N PRO A 390 -88.66 -45.37 20.51
CA PRO A 390 -89.92 -44.64 20.64
C PRO A 390 -90.25 -44.30 22.10
N ALA A 391 -90.76 -43.09 22.34
CA ALA A 391 -90.99 -42.53 23.68
C ALA A 391 -91.89 -43.39 24.59
N TYR A 392 -92.79 -44.21 24.02
CA TYR A 392 -93.68 -45.08 24.78
C TYR A 392 -92.97 -46.27 25.45
N LEU A 393 -91.72 -46.58 25.07
CA LEU A 393 -90.93 -47.65 25.69
C LEU A 393 -90.21 -47.22 26.98
N GLN A 394 -90.21 -45.91 27.32
CA GLN A 394 -89.59 -45.33 28.53
C GLN A 394 -88.17 -45.88 28.84
N ALA A 395 -87.35 -46.08 27.82
CA ALA A 395 -86.01 -46.62 27.97
C ALA A 395 -84.96 -45.56 27.66
N ASP A 396 -83.91 -45.51 28.47
CA ASP A 396 -82.80 -44.58 28.26
C ASP A 396 -82.10 -44.82 26.90
N PRO A 397 -81.58 -43.76 26.26
CA PRO A 397 -80.79 -43.89 25.04
C PRO A 397 -79.57 -44.76 25.29
N TYR A 398 -79.34 -45.73 24.42
CA TYR A 398 -78.12 -46.53 24.48
C TYR A 398 -77.06 -45.90 23.58
N VAL A 399 -75.95 -45.45 24.19
CA VAL A 399 -74.80 -44.90 23.47
C VAL A 399 -73.64 -45.87 23.61
N ALA A 400 -72.99 -46.19 22.50
CA ALA A 400 -71.76 -46.96 22.50
C ALA A 400 -70.77 -46.44 21.46
N MET A 401 -69.49 -46.70 21.72
CA MET A 401 -68.37 -46.27 20.90
C MET A 401 -67.49 -47.48 20.61
N PHE A 402 -67.10 -47.64 19.35
CA PHE A 402 -66.24 -48.72 18.89
C PHE A 402 -65.01 -48.16 18.20
N ASN A 403 -63.83 -48.67 18.56
CA ASN A 403 -62.60 -48.43 17.81
C ASN A 403 -62.52 -49.44 16.66
N ILE A 404 -62.32 -48.94 15.45
CA ILE A 404 -62.19 -49.78 14.26
C ILE A 404 -60.71 -50.12 14.08
N ASN A 405 -60.30 -51.27 14.61
CA ASN A 405 -58.88 -51.69 14.62
C ASN A 405 -58.43 -52.35 13.29
N ASP A 406 -59.36 -53.00 12.57
CA ASP A 406 -59.07 -53.73 11.33
C ASP A 406 -59.61 -52.97 10.11
N LEU A 407 -58.85 -51.98 9.64
CA LEU A 407 -59.13 -51.26 8.40
C LEU A 407 -58.50 -51.98 7.21
N ILE A 408 -59.31 -52.41 6.25
CA ILE A 408 -58.82 -52.83 4.93
C ILE A 408 -58.46 -51.56 4.14
N LEU A 409 -57.21 -51.12 4.29
CA LEU A 409 -56.65 -49.96 3.58
C LEU A 409 -56.44 -50.28 2.10
N ILE A 410 -57.36 -49.84 1.24
CA ILE A 410 -57.14 -49.82 -0.21
C ILE A 410 -56.41 -48.52 -0.55
N ARG A 411 -55.09 -48.61 -0.72
CA ARG A 411 -54.24 -47.46 -1.03
C ARG A 411 -54.25 -47.19 -2.54
N TRP A 412 -54.96 -46.16 -2.97
CA TRP A 412 -54.82 -45.64 -4.34
C TRP A 412 -53.55 -44.77 -4.39
N ILE A 413 -52.49 -45.29 -5.02
CA ILE A 413 -51.29 -44.51 -5.32
C ILE A 413 -51.67 -43.54 -6.45
N LYS A 414 -51.76 -42.24 -6.14
CA LYS A 414 -51.71 -41.21 -7.19
C LYS A 414 -50.26 -41.14 -7.70
N GLN A 415 -50.09 -41.39 -9.01
CA GLN A 415 -48.87 -41.11 -9.76
C GLN A 415 -48.55 -39.61 -9.78
#